data_AF-A0A7X5N576-F1
#
_entry.id   AF-A0A7X5N576-F1
#
_cell.length_a   1.000
_cell.length_b   1.000
_cell.length_c   1.000
_cell.angle_alpha   90.00
_cell.angle_beta   90.00
_cell.angle_gamma   90.00
#
_symmetry.space_group_name_H-M   'P 1'
#
loop_
_entity.id
_entity.type
_entity.pdbx_description
1 polymer ?
#
loop_
_entity_poly.entity_id
_entity_poly.type
_entity_poly.pdbx_seq_one_letter_code
_entity_poly.pdbx_strand_id
1 'polypeptide(L)'
;GERGGFANRKELEQAAGQIVFESKVSGLQRIDHVVPNKSGDGFFAVQGEMTDPAMQRVFVDRSQAQNQPLENSSRQAAEESQRQATQVQTQETASRS
;
A
#
# COMPACT_ATOMS: atom_id res chain seq x y z
N GLY A 1 18.73 -8.91 3.90
CA GLY A 1 18.19 -9.99 4.76
C GLY A 1 16.87 -10.46 4.19
N GLU A 2 16.63 -11.76 4.16
CA GLU A 2 15.55 -12.47 3.41
C GLU A 2 14.10 -12.08 3.79
N ARG A 3 13.92 -11.05 4.62
CA ARG A 3 12.61 -10.56 5.09
C ARG A 3 12.54 -9.03 5.10
N GLY A 4 13.27 -8.32 4.23
CA GLY A 4 13.17 -6.85 4.14
C GLY A 4 13.49 -6.08 5.43
N GLY A 5 14.13 -6.72 6.42
CA GLY A 5 14.44 -6.12 7.73
C GLY A 5 13.46 -6.47 8.86
N PHE A 6 12.42 -7.29 8.63
CA PHE A 6 11.46 -7.72 9.66
C PHE A 6 12.01 -8.80 10.60
N ALA A 7 11.70 -8.70 11.89
CA ALA A 7 12.18 -9.63 12.92
C ALA A 7 11.48 -10.99 12.84
N ASN A 8 10.21 -11.03 12.44
CA ASN A 8 9.43 -12.26 12.31
C ASN A 8 8.35 -12.20 11.21
N ARG A 9 7.72 -13.35 10.93
CA ARG A 9 6.66 -13.46 9.90
C ARG A 9 5.42 -12.65 10.25
N LYS A 10 5.01 -12.62 11.52
CA LYS A 10 3.84 -11.86 11.97
C LYS A 10 4.03 -10.36 11.69
N GLU A 11 5.22 -9.83 11.99
CA GLU A 11 5.58 -8.45 11.71
C GLU A 11 5.58 -8.15 10.21
N LEU A 12 6.09 -9.08 9.40
CA LEU A 12 6.02 -8.98 7.94
C LEU A 12 4.58 -8.97 7.43
N GLU A 13 3.70 -9.82 7.96
CA GLU A 13 2.30 -9.88 7.56
C GLU A 13 1.55 -8.60 7.95
N GLN A 14 1.73 -8.11 9.18
CA GLN A 14 1.19 -6.83 9.62
C GLN A 14 1.68 -5.67 8.74
N ALA A 15 2.99 -5.65 8.43
CA ALA A 15 3.57 -4.69 7.50
C ALA A 15 2.94 -4.76 6.11
N ALA A 16 2.80 -5.95 5.55
CA ALA A 16 2.16 -6.15 4.26
C ALA A 16 0.70 -5.65 4.26
N GLY A 17 -0.06 -5.96 5.32
CA GLY A 17 -1.43 -5.48 5.48
C GLY A 17 -1.51 -3.95 5.52
N GLN A 18 -0.64 -3.30 6.27
CA GLN A 18 -0.58 -1.85 6.33
C GLN A 18 -0.16 -1.24 4.98
N ILE A 19 0.82 -1.83 4.30
CA ILE A 19 1.27 -1.35 2.99
C ILE A 19 0.12 -1.39 1.98
N VAL A 20 -0.67 -2.47 1.97
CA VAL A 20 -1.85 -2.57 1.11
C VAL A 20 -2.88 -1.51 1.48
N PHE A 21 -3.18 -1.34 2.76
CA PHE A 21 -4.13 -0.34 3.22
C PHE A 21 -3.72 1.09 2.81
N GLU A 22 -2.50 1.52 3.15
CA GLU A 22 -1.99 2.86 2.81
C GLU A 22 -1.96 3.10 1.30
N SER A 23 -1.63 2.07 0.52
CA SER A 23 -1.69 2.12 -0.94
C SER A 23 -3.12 2.41 -1.41
N LYS A 24 -4.11 1.72 -0.85
CA LYS A 24 -5.52 1.96 -1.19
C LYS A 24 -5.99 3.35 -0.77
N VAL A 25 -5.67 3.79 0.45
CA VAL A 25 -6.01 5.14 0.91
C VAL A 25 -5.40 6.22 0.01
N SER A 26 -4.16 5.99 -0.46
CA SER A 26 -3.45 6.91 -1.35
C SER A 26 -3.89 6.83 -2.82
N GLY A 27 -4.86 5.97 -3.16
CA GLY A 27 -5.39 5.83 -4.52
C GLY A 27 -4.60 4.88 -5.42
N LEU A 28 -3.59 4.16 -4.91
CA LEU A 28 -2.93 3.11 -5.68
C LEU A 28 -3.92 1.95 -5.89
N GLN A 29 -3.99 1.48 -7.12
CA GLN A 29 -4.79 0.33 -7.51
C GLN A 29 -4.05 -0.97 -7.25
N ARG A 30 -2.74 -0.99 -7.45
CA ARG A 30 -1.85 -2.13 -7.22
C ARG A 30 -0.49 -1.67 -6.68
N ILE A 31 0.30 -2.62 -6.20
CA ILE A 31 1.67 -2.40 -5.75
C ILE A 31 2.57 -3.25 -6.64
N ASP A 32 3.39 -2.60 -7.45
CA ASP A 32 4.36 -3.26 -8.34
C ASP A 32 5.71 -3.44 -7.65
N HIS A 33 6.12 -2.46 -6.82
CA HIS A 33 7.36 -2.55 -6.04
C HIS A 33 7.15 -2.10 -4.59
N VAL A 34 7.88 -2.76 -3.68
CA VAL A 34 8.01 -2.33 -2.28
C VAL A 34 9.47 -2.08 -2.00
N VAL A 35 9.83 -0.84 -1.64
CA VAL A 35 11.22 -0.43 -1.43
C VAL A 35 11.40 0.03 0.01
N PRO A 36 12.37 -0.50 0.77
CA PRO A 36 12.69 0.05 2.09
C PRO A 36 13.23 1.47 1.94
N ASN A 37 12.86 2.36 2.84
CA ASN A 37 13.43 3.71 2.82
C ASN A 37 14.91 3.70 3.29
N LYS A 38 15.62 4.81 3.04
CA LYS A 38 17.03 4.94 3.42
C LYS A 38 17.26 4.92 4.94
N SER A 39 16.29 5.37 5.74
CA SER A 39 16.40 5.46 7.19
C SER A 39 16.11 4.13 7.91
N GLY A 40 15.48 3.17 7.24
CA GLY A 40 15.05 1.88 7.80
C GLY A 40 13.77 1.92 8.65
N ASP A 41 13.10 3.07 8.75
CA ASP A 41 11.89 3.29 9.55
C ASP A 41 10.58 3.11 8.74
N GLY A 42 10.67 2.81 7.45
CA GLY A 42 9.48 2.64 6.61
C GLY A 42 9.76 2.04 5.23
N PHE A 43 8.68 1.95 4.46
CA PHE A 43 8.66 1.38 3.11
C PHE A 43 7.93 2.32 2.15
N PHE A 44 8.27 2.22 0.87
CA PHE A 44 7.52 2.83 -0.20
C PHE A 44 6.84 1.75 -1.02
N ALA A 45 5.51 1.81 -1.09
CA ALA A 45 4.77 1.06 -2.10
C ALA A 45 4.71 1.92 -3.37
N VAL A 46 5.06 1.30 -4.49
CA VAL A 46 5.17 1.95 -5.79
C VAL A 46 4.26 1.23 -6.77
N GLN A 47 3.50 2.01 -7.53
CA GLN A 47 2.74 1.56 -8.70
C GLN A 47 3.37 2.15 -9.96
N GLY A 48 3.61 1.28 -10.94
CA GLY A 48 4.33 1.58 -12.17
C GLY A 48 5.82 1.26 -12.07
N GLU A 49 6.51 1.42 -13.20
CA GLU A 49 7.95 1.23 -13.30
C GLU A 49 8.69 2.35 -12.56
N MET A 50 9.80 2.03 -11.89
CA MET A 50 10.60 3.05 -11.16
C MET A 50 11.22 4.12 -12.07
N THR A 51 11.32 3.83 -13.37
CA THR A 51 11.82 4.77 -14.39
C THR A 51 10.71 5.62 -15.01
N ASP A 52 9.45 5.32 -14.72
CA ASP A 52 8.31 6.05 -15.27
C ASP A 52 8.02 7.30 -14.42
N PRO A 53 8.04 8.52 -14.99
CA PRO A 53 7.68 9.74 -14.25
C PRO A 53 6.22 9.77 -13.78
N ALA A 54 5.32 8.97 -14.38
CA ALA A 54 3.94 8.81 -13.94
C ALA A 54 3.78 7.81 -12.77
N MET A 55 4.89 7.29 -12.22
CA MET A 55 4.85 6.38 -11.09
C MET A 55 4.13 7.01 -9.89
N GLN A 56 3.29 6.21 -9.24
CA GLN A 56 2.68 6.58 -7.97
C GLN A 56 3.42 5.90 -6.83
N ARG A 57 3.64 6.62 -5.75
CA ARG A 57 4.29 6.07 -4.56
C ARG A 57 3.59 6.54 -3.29
N VAL A 58 3.50 5.65 -2.33
CA VAL A 58 3.01 5.93 -0.98
C VAL A 58 4.10 5.57 0.02
N PHE A 59 4.27 6.41 1.03
CA PHE A 59 5.13 6.10 2.16
C PHE A 59 4.33 5.38 3.25
N VAL A 60 4.91 4.32 3.80
CA VAL A 60 4.32 3.51 4.86
C VAL A 60 5.29 3.45 6.01
N ASP A 61 4.86 3.96 7.15
CA ASP A 61 5.64 3.93 8.37
C ASP A 61 5.64 2.51 8.97
N ARG A 62 6.84 1.96 9.19
CA ARG A 62 7.00 0.61 9.74
C ARG A 62 6.50 0.52 11.19
N SER A 63 6.72 1.55 11.97
CA SER A 63 6.27 1.61 13.36
C SER A 63 4.74 1.60 13.44
N GLN A 64 4.05 2.29 12.53
CA GLN A 64 2.59 2.21 12.45
C GLN A 64 2.13 0.81 12.07
N ALA A 65 2.81 0.18 11.11
CA ALA A 65 2.46 -1.15 10.68
C ALA A 65 2.68 -2.23 11.77
N GLN A 66 3.68 -2.06 12.64
CA GLN A 66 3.87 -2.93 13.81
C GLN A 66 2.78 -2.75 14.87
N ASN A 67 2.29 -1.53 15.05
CA ASN A 67 1.26 -1.20 16.03
C ASN A 67 -0.16 -1.58 15.56
N GLN A 68 -0.39 -1.70 14.26
CA GLN A 68 -1.69 -2.07 13.72
C GLN A 68 -1.82 -3.60 13.58
N PRO A 69 -2.87 -4.23 14.15
CA PRO A 69 -3.16 -5.63 13.92
C PRO A 69 -3.50 -5.90 12.45
N LEU A 70 -3.03 -7.04 11.92
CA LEU A 70 -3.30 -7.45 10.54
C LEU A 70 -4.81 -7.52 10.24
N GLU A 71 -5.63 -8.03 11.17
CA GLU A 71 -7.09 -8.09 10.96
C GLU A 71 -7.72 -6.71 10.73
N ASN A 72 -7.20 -5.66 11.37
CA ASN A 72 -7.73 -4.31 11.19
C ASN A 72 -7.31 -3.75 9.84
N SER A 73 -6.02 -3.83 9.48
CA SER A 73 -5.54 -3.33 8.18
C SER A 73 -6.18 -4.09 7.02
N SER A 74 -6.42 -5.40 7.16
CA SER A 74 -7.10 -6.21 6.12
C SER A 74 -8.58 -5.85 5.98
N ARG A 75 -9.31 -5.61 7.07
CA ARG A 75 -10.69 -5.11 7.01
C ARG A 75 -10.75 -3.74 6.33
N GLN A 76 -9.89 -2.81 6.76
CA GLN A 76 -9.84 -1.46 6.20
C GLN A 76 -9.44 -1.48 4.71
N ALA A 77 -8.47 -2.31 4.34
CA ALA A 77 -8.07 -2.47 2.94
C ALA A 77 -9.20 -3.03 2.07
N ALA A 78 -10.01 -3.95 2.60
CA ALA A 78 -11.18 -4.47 1.89
C ALA A 78 -12.26 -3.39 1.70
N GLU A 79 -12.53 -2.60 2.75
CA GLU A 79 -13.46 -1.47 2.69
C GLU A 79 -13.01 -0.40 1.68
N GLU A 80 -11.73 -0.01 1.70
CA GLU A 80 -11.17 0.94 0.73
C GLU A 80 -11.15 0.36 -0.70
N SER A 81 -10.89 -0.93 -0.87
CA SER A 81 -10.96 -1.58 -2.19
C SER A 81 -12.36 -1.50 -2.80
N GLN A 82 -13.41 -1.64 -1.99
CA GLN A 82 -14.80 -1.46 -2.45
C GLN A 82 -15.11 0.00 -2.81
N ARG A 83 -14.63 0.95 -2.00
CA ARG A 83 -14.78 2.39 -2.28
C ARG A 83 -14.09 2.79 -3.57
N GLN A 84 -12.85 2.36 -3.78
CA GLN A 84 -12.10 2.62 -5.01
C GLN A 84 -12.77 2.03 -6.24
N ALA A 85 -13.26 0.77 -6.17
CA ALA A 85 -13.96 0.14 -7.29
C ALA A 85 -15.17 0.96 -7.75
N THR A 86 -15.87 1.60 -6.81
CA THR A 86 -17.02 2.46 -7.08
C THR A 86 -16.59 3.81 -7.70
N GLN A 87 -15.48 4.39 -7.25
CA GLN A 87 -14.95 5.64 -7.81
C GLN A 87 -14.41 5.49 -9.24
N VAL A 88 -13.68 4.39 -9.53
CA VAL A 88 -13.13 4.14 -10.87
C VAL A 88 -14.25 4.01 -11.90
N GLN A 89 -15.35 3.33 -11.55
CA GLN A 89 -16.50 3.17 -12.44
C GLN A 89 -17.23 4.50 -12.72
N THR A 90 -17.24 5.42 -11.73
CA THR A 90 -17.84 6.75 -11.86
C THR A 90 -16.97 7.70 -12.71
N GLN A 91 -15.64 7.62 -12.61
CA GLN A 91 -14.74 8.43 -13.43
C GLN A 91 -14.71 8.01 -14.90
N GLU A 92 -14.83 6.71 -15.21
CA GLU A 92 -14.84 6.23 -16.60
C GLU A 92 -16.12 6.62 -17.35
N THR A 93 -17.27 6.69 -16.65
CA THR A 93 -18.53 7.19 -17.23
C THR A 93 -18.51 8.70 -17.42
N ALA A 94 -17.98 9.47 -16.47
CA ALA A 94 -17.87 10.92 -16.58
C ALA A 94 -16.87 11.37 -17.67
N SER A 95 -15.79 10.62 -17.90
CA SER A 95 -14.78 10.95 -18.92
C SER A 95 -15.22 10.65 -20.36
N ARG A 96 -16.33 9.89 -20.53
CA ARG A 96 -16.94 9.57 -21.84
C ARG A 96 -18.17 10.44 -22.16
N SER A 97 -18.51 11.41 -21.32
CA SER A 97 -19.68 12.29 -21.45
C SER A 97 -19.35 13.60 -22.16
#